data_AF-A0A6I5X0W0-F1
#
_entry.id   AF-A0A6I5X0W0-F1
#
_cell.length_a   1.000
_cell.length_b   1.000
_cell.length_c   1.000
_cell.angle_alpha   90.00
_cell.angle_beta   90.00
_cell.angle_gamma   90.00
#
_symmetry.space_group_name_H-M   'P 1'
#
loop_
_entity.id
_entity.type
_entity.pdbx_description
1 polymer ?
#
loop_
_entity_poly.entity_id
_entity_poly.type
_entity_poly.pdbx_seq_one_letter_code
_entity_poly.pdbx_strand_id
1 'polypeptide(L)'
;MIGFHLIDLPHGIWRTVGELPDIHRDLIDRMLSAHALASGLTIATADASIHRYSVPFVLPEPRPRATVSLLVAPQGLLAPKESMP
;
A
#
# COMPACT_ATOMS: atom_id res chain seq x y z
N MET A 1 9.32 20.25 3.87
CA MET A 1 7.85 20.43 3.95
C MET A 1 7.22 19.11 3.55
N ILE A 2 6.35 18.54 4.37
CA ILE A 2 5.59 17.32 4.03
C ILE A 2 4.27 17.79 3.41
N GLY A 3 3.87 17.17 2.29
CA GLY A 3 2.63 17.47 1.58
C GLY A 3 1.91 16.19 1.17
N PHE A 4 0.66 16.31 0.75
CA PHE A 4 -0.15 15.20 0.27
C PHE A 4 -0.47 15.40 -1.21
N HIS A 5 -0.52 14.30 -1.96
CA HIS A 5 -0.95 14.30 -3.35
C HIS A 5 -2.13 13.35 -3.49
N LEU A 6 -3.22 13.81 -4.10
CA LEU A 6 -4.36 12.97 -4.42
C LEU A 6 -4.04 12.16 -5.67
N ILE A 7 -4.26 10.85 -5.60
CA ILE A 7 -4.02 9.92 -6.71
C ILE A 7 -5.37 9.33 -7.11
N ASP A 8 -5.65 9.33 -8.41
CA ASP A 8 -6.87 8.74 -8.94
C ASP A 8 -6.85 7.22 -8.81
N LEU A 9 -7.99 6.67 -8.39
CA LEU A 9 -8.19 5.24 -8.39
C LEU A 9 -8.52 4.76 -9.82
N PRO A 10 -7.71 3.89 -10.44
CA PRO A 10 -7.96 3.43 -11.79
C PRO A 10 -9.22 2.57 -11.84
N HIS A 11 -10.09 2.83 -12.82
CA HIS A 11 -11.39 2.15 -12.99
C HIS A 11 -11.26 0.62 -13.14
N GLY A 12 -10.12 0.10 -13.62
CA GLY A 12 -9.86 -1.33 -13.78
C GLY A 12 -9.56 -2.09 -12.48
N ILE A 13 -9.43 -1.38 -11.35
CA ILE A 13 -8.95 -1.98 -10.10
C ILE A 13 -9.88 -3.05 -9.52
N TRP A 14 -11.18 -3.01 -9.87
CA TRP A 14 -12.19 -3.95 -9.39
C TRP A 14 -11.86 -5.41 -9.71
N ARG A 15 -11.17 -5.68 -10.83
CA ARG A 15 -10.72 -7.04 -11.15
C ARG A 15 -9.68 -7.54 -10.14
N THR A 16 -8.66 -6.72 -9.87
CA THR A 16 -7.63 -7.02 -8.88
C THR A 16 -8.23 -7.18 -7.48
N VAL A 17 -9.21 -6.35 -7.11
CA VAL A 17 -9.91 -6.46 -5.82
C VAL A 17 -10.61 -7.81 -5.67
N GLY A 18 -11.25 -8.32 -6.73
CA GLY A 18 -11.90 -9.63 -6.75
C GLY A 18 -10.93 -10.80 -6.60
N GLU A 19 -9.67 -10.64 -7.01
CA GLU A 19 -8.61 -11.65 -6.92
C GLU A 19 -7.92 -11.66 -5.55
N LEU A 20 -8.07 -10.60 -4.74
CA LEU A 20 -7.46 -10.53 -3.42
C LEU A 20 -8.09 -11.53 -2.43
N PRO A 21 -7.29 -12.11 -1.52
CA PRO A 21 -7.81 -12.94 -0.44
C PRO A 21 -8.82 -12.20 0.45
N ASP A 22 -9.81 -12.92 0.96
CA ASP A 22 -10.85 -12.35 1.81
C ASP A 22 -10.39 -12.20 3.27
N ILE A 23 -9.41 -11.31 3.49
CA ILE A 23 -8.84 -11.03 4.83
C ILE A 23 -9.62 -9.90 5.53
N HIS A 24 -9.89 -8.81 4.82
CA HIS A 24 -10.72 -7.71 5.30
C HIS A 24 -12.13 -7.86 4.77
N ARG A 25 -13.11 -7.69 5.66
CA ARG A 25 -14.52 -7.58 5.29
C ARG A 25 -14.84 -6.26 4.59
N ASP A 26 -14.06 -5.22 4.84
CA ASP A 26 -14.26 -3.92 4.20
C ASP A 26 -13.68 -3.93 2.78
N LEU A 27 -14.53 -3.53 1.82
CA LEU A 27 -14.16 -3.41 0.42
C LEU A 27 -13.10 -2.32 0.21
N ILE A 28 -13.12 -1.26 1.02
CA ILE A 28 -12.21 -0.11 0.91
C ILE A 28 -10.77 -0.54 1.23
N ASP A 29 -10.54 -1.36 2.26
CA ASP A 29 -9.20 -1.84 2.60
C ASP A 29 -8.62 -2.75 1.50
N ARG A 30 -9.51 -3.54 0.87
CA ARG A 30 -9.16 -4.36 -0.30
C ARG A 30 -8.86 -3.49 -1.51
N MET A 31 -9.63 -2.43 -1.75
CA MET A 31 -9.37 -1.47 -2.82
C MET A 31 -8.06 -0.72 -2.61
N LEU A 32 -7.75 -0.32 -1.38
CA LEU A 32 -6.49 0.34 -1.03
C LEU A 32 -5.30 -0.59 -1.29
N SER A 33 -5.40 -1.85 -0.86
CA SER A 33 -4.38 -2.88 -1.10
C SER A 33 -4.19 -3.17 -2.59
N ALA A 34 -5.28 -3.34 -3.33
CA ALA A 34 -5.23 -3.54 -4.78
C ALA A 34 -4.59 -2.35 -5.49
N HIS A 35 -4.97 -1.11 -5.13
CA HIS A 35 -4.42 0.09 -5.73
C HIS A 35 -2.92 0.24 -5.45
N ALA A 36 -2.49 -0.07 -4.22
CA ALA A 36 -1.09 -0.07 -3.85
C ALA A 36 -0.28 -1.10 -4.65
N LEU A 37 -0.80 -2.31 -4.85
CA LEU A 37 -0.17 -3.33 -5.70
C LEU A 37 -0.07 -2.88 -7.17
N ALA A 38 -1.17 -2.39 -7.73
CA ALA A 38 -1.24 -1.99 -9.13
C ALA A 38 -0.36 -0.77 -9.45
N SER A 39 -0.19 0.13 -8.47
CA SER A 39 0.53 1.40 -8.64
C SER A 39 1.93 1.37 -8.02
N GLY A 40 2.32 0.25 -7.42
CA GLY A 40 3.57 0.06 -6.69
C GLY A 40 3.75 1.04 -5.51
N LEU A 41 2.67 1.35 -4.79
CA LEU A 41 2.68 2.28 -3.67
C LEU A 41 2.89 1.54 -2.33
N THR A 42 3.36 2.28 -1.34
CA THR A 42 3.54 1.79 0.03
C THR A 42 2.43 2.32 0.92
N ILE A 43 1.74 1.43 1.63
CA ILE A 43 0.67 1.81 2.56
C ILE A 43 1.28 2.15 3.93
N ALA A 44 1.09 3.38 4.43
CA ALA A 44 1.35 3.66 5.84
C ALA A 44 0.09 3.40 6.66
N THR A 45 0.11 2.36 7.49
CA THR A 45 -1.04 1.96 8.30
C THR A 45 -0.59 1.36 9.62
N ALA A 46 -1.42 1.52 10.66
CA ALA A 46 -1.26 0.81 11.93
C ALA A 46 -1.88 -0.59 11.89
N ASP A 47 -2.60 -0.94 10.82
CA ASP A 47 -3.21 -2.24 10.64
C ASP A 47 -2.19 -3.27 10.14
N ALA A 48 -1.78 -4.17 11.02
CA ALA A 48 -0.83 -5.23 10.69
C ALA A 48 -1.43 -6.34 9.80
N SER A 49 -2.75 -6.40 9.65
CA SER A 49 -3.37 -7.41 8.78
C SER A 49 -3.19 -7.09 7.29
N ILE A 50 -2.84 -5.85 6.95
CA ILE A 50 -2.48 -5.42 5.58
C ILE A 50 -1.32 -6.25 5.00
N HIS A 51 -0.40 -6.74 5.84
CA HIS A 51 0.77 -7.52 5.41
C HIS A 51 0.40 -8.80 4.67
N ARG A 52 -0.82 -9.31 4.92
CA ARG A 52 -1.33 -10.53 4.30
C ARG A 52 -1.72 -10.34 2.83
N TYR A 53 -1.74 -9.11 2.32
CA TYR A 53 -1.95 -8.79 0.91
C TYR A 53 -0.66 -8.67 0.09
N SER A 54 0.51 -8.95 0.68
CA SER A 54 1.82 -8.82 0.00
C SER A 54 2.11 -7.42 -0.54
N VAL A 55 1.48 -6.40 0.06
CA VAL A 55 1.70 -4.98 -0.27
C VAL A 55 2.89 -4.44 0.53
N PRO A 56 3.71 -3.55 -0.04
CA PRO A 56 4.67 -2.78 0.74
C PRO A 56 3.94 -1.93 1.78
N PHE A 57 4.46 -1.90 3.01
CA PHE A 57 3.86 -1.12 4.09
C PHE A 57 4.92 -0.47 4.96
N VAL A 58 4.52 0.58 5.69
CA VAL A 58 5.29 1.15 6.79
C VAL A 58 4.36 1.40 7.98
N LEU A 59 4.84 1.15 9.19
CA LEU A 59 4.13 1.57 10.39
C LEU A 59 4.31 3.08 10.52
N PRO A 60 3.24 3.87 10.71
CA PRO A 60 3.39 5.27 11.06
C PRO A 60 4.04 5.36 12.45
N GLU A 61 4.89 6.38 12.65
CA GLU A 61 5.34 6.75 13.99
C GLU A 61 4.13 6.81 14.95
N PRO A 62 4.25 6.31 16.19
CA PRO A 62 3.13 6.25 17.13
C PRO A 62 2.58 7.66 17.38
N ARG A 63 1.44 7.98 16.76
CA ARG A 63 0.65 9.19 17.01
C ARG A 63 -0.66 8.85 17.72
N PRO A 64 -1.16 9.72 18.60
CA PRO A 64 -2.50 9.59 19.16
C PRO A 64 -3.56 9.59 18.03
N ARG A 65 -4.21 8.43 17.87
CA ARG A 65 -5.39 8.06 17.05
C ARG A 65 -5.76 8.92 15.82
N ALA A 66 -5.79 8.20 14.68
CA ALA A 66 -6.51 8.46 13.42
C ALA A 66 -5.88 9.44 12.42
N THR A 67 -4.91 8.94 11.63
CA THR A 67 -4.63 9.47 10.29
C THR A 67 -4.09 8.32 9.43
N VAL A 68 -4.83 7.92 8.39
CA VAL A 68 -4.30 7.02 7.34
C VAL A 68 -3.45 7.91 6.44
N SER A 69 -2.15 7.63 6.34
CA SER A 69 -1.22 8.36 5.47
C SER A 69 -0.74 7.41 4.40
N LEU A 70 -0.92 7.71 3.11
CA LEU A 70 -0.29 6.93 2.04
C LEU A 70 1.10 7.53 1.79
N LEU A 71 2.17 6.74 1.98
CA LEU A 71 3.52 7.22 1.72
C LEU A 71 3.96 6.78 0.33
N VAL A 72 4.07 7.75 -0.58
CA VAL A 72 4.58 7.52 -1.94
C VAL A 72 6.11 7.59 -1.90
N ALA A 73 6.78 6.45 -2.07
CA ALA A 73 8.20 6.44 -2.40
C ALA A 73 8.33 6.51 -3.94
N PRO A 74 9.22 7.37 -4.49
CA PRO A 74 9.51 7.31 -5.91
C PRO A 74 10.17 5.96 -6.22
N GLN A 75 9.63 5.26 -7.21
CA GLN A 75 10.21 4.03 -7.76
C GLN A 75 11.63 4.37 -8.25
N GLY A 76 12.67 4.10 -7.45
CA GLY A 76 14.01 4.56 -7.83
C GLY A 76 15.16 4.35 -6.85
N LEU A 77 15.02 3.56 -5.78
CA LEU A 77 16.18 3.18 -4.96
C LEU A 77 16.13 1.70 -4.58
N LEU A 78 16.18 0.84 -5.58
CA LEU A 78 16.66 -0.53 -5.41
C LEU A 78 17.77 -0.78 -6.43
N ALA A 79 19.02 -0.70 -5.98
CA ALA A 79 20.15 -1.28 -6.67
C ALA A 79 21.16 -1.78 -5.63
N PRO A 80 21.94 -2.85 -5.90
CA PRO A 80 21.81 -3.89 -6.91
C PRO A 80 21.59 -5.29 -6.30
N LYS A 81 21.24 -6.26 -7.16
CA LYS A 81 21.42 -7.68 -6.87
C LYS A 81 22.91 -7.94 -6.63
N GLU A 82 23.28 -8.35 -5.42
CA GLU A 82 24.49 -9.16 -5.27
C GLU A 82 24.11 -10.63 -5.47
N SER A 83 24.42 -11.12 -6.66
CA SER A 83 24.49 -12.54 -6.97
C SER A 83 25.97 -12.96 -7.04
N MET A 84 26.35 -13.80 -6.06
CA MET A 84 27.37 -14.86 -6.11
C MET A 84 28.85 -14.46 -6.26
N PRO A 85 29.82 -15.31 -5.86
CA PRO A 85 29.81 -16.78 -5.93
C PRO A 85 29.36 -17.54 -4.67
#